data_AF-A0A177QXA9-F1
#
_entry.id   AF-A0A177QXA9-F1
#
_cell.length_a   1.000
_cell.length_b   1.000
_cell.length_c   1.000
_cell.angle_alpha   90.00
_cell.angle_beta   90.00
_cell.angle_gamma   90.00
#
_symmetry.space_group_name_H-M   'P 1'
#
loop_
_entity.id
_entity.type
_entity.pdbx_description
1 polymer ?
#
loop_
_entity_poly.entity_id
_entity_poly.type
_entity_poly.pdbx_seq_one_letter_code
_entity_poly.pdbx_strand_id
1 'polypeptide(L)'
;MTLNRGALFAVSFYAGLATMAFEMVLGRALVPYFGGTIYTWGALIAVFLLGMSFGFFSGGRLADRYPRIGLVSALLLAGGAAILCTPLYSEALCLALLDGIEDVRIGALVASLAMAFLPALLFAAVSPVVVRLALVDVAHSGTTVGAMSGLNTVGSILGTIGTSFFLVPVIGSRAIFYLLGAVTIVCAVALLSLRGKARSAVPAILALAALLAAQPEAARAQVSVMAPDGVLEKVESEYNNVFVVKQGQMLYMNFGYRNSQYVESMYDMLDRGALAARYTRYMTLAPVYVDRFERAAFVGLGGGRTASYLVDSFPQLSMEIAELDPEVIRLAKKYFGVKESGRLKISAQDGRIFLTRSKNLYDAVFLDAYRGPFVPFHLLTKEYFEIIKRHLRPGGVVAQNVEPSTMVLDSAIRTIATVFRNVDTYEAGGNVVLIAYDGEPIPPAKLRERAAALAKKHKLRYDPVELLAAKRDIKPQEGAKLLTDDFAPVEMLKTIKRHNERRS
;
A
#
# COMPACT_ATOMS: atom_id res chain seq x y z
N MET A 1 -9.40 31.43 38.54
CA MET A 1 -9.56 29.97 38.70
C MET A 1 -8.54 29.27 37.83
N THR A 2 -7.43 28.87 38.43
CA THR A 2 -6.39 28.03 37.82
C THR A 2 -6.95 26.61 37.68
N LEU A 3 -6.80 26.01 36.50
CA LEU A 3 -7.20 24.62 36.25
C LEU A 3 -6.34 23.69 37.12
N ASN A 4 -6.87 22.54 37.57
CA ASN A 4 -6.08 21.54 38.30
C ASN A 4 -4.87 21.11 37.45
N ARG A 5 -3.67 21.04 38.05
CA ARG A 5 -2.44 20.59 37.38
C ARG A 5 -2.64 19.28 36.62
N GLY A 6 -3.41 18.32 37.17
CA GLY A 6 -3.72 17.06 36.49
C GLY A 6 -4.41 17.24 35.13
N ALA A 7 -5.27 18.24 34.98
CA ALA A 7 -5.94 18.52 33.70
C ALA A 7 -4.96 19.10 32.66
N LEU A 8 -3.99 19.92 33.08
CA LEU A 8 -2.94 20.42 32.19
C LEU A 8 -2.03 19.28 31.69
N PHE A 9 -1.69 18.32 32.57
CA PHE A 9 -0.96 17.11 32.18
C PHE A 9 -1.74 16.24 31.19
N ALA A 10 -3.05 16.05 31.40
CA ALA A 10 -3.90 15.31 30.48
C ALA A 10 -3.99 15.98 29.10
N VAL A 11 -4.06 17.32 29.04
CA VAL A 11 -4.02 18.06 27.77
C VAL A 11 -2.68 17.90 27.07
N SER A 12 -1.57 17.97 27.79
CA SER A 12 -0.22 17.75 27.23
C SER A 12 -0.09 16.35 26.63
N PHE A 13 -0.56 15.32 27.34
CA PHE A 13 -0.61 13.95 26.84
C PHE A 13 -1.46 13.84 25.56
N TYR A 14 -2.68 14.38 25.60
CA TYR A 14 -3.61 14.29 24.46
C TYR A 14 -3.10 15.06 23.24
N ALA A 15 -2.48 16.23 23.43
CA ALA A 15 -1.90 17.00 22.33
C ALA A 15 -0.84 16.18 21.58
N GLY A 16 0.05 15.50 22.30
CA GLY A 16 1.04 14.60 21.70
C GLY A 16 0.41 13.43 20.95
N LEU A 17 -0.61 12.81 21.55
CA LEU A 17 -1.37 11.70 20.93
C LEU A 17 -2.04 12.14 19.63
N ALA A 18 -2.78 13.25 19.66
CA ALA A 18 -3.53 13.71 18.51
C ALA A 18 -2.62 14.18 17.37
N THR A 19 -1.52 14.85 17.70
CA THR A 19 -0.50 15.28 16.74
C THR A 19 0.05 14.11 15.92
N MET A 20 0.53 13.06 16.60
CA MET A 20 1.11 11.90 15.90
C MET A 20 0.05 11.00 15.27
N ALA A 21 -1.14 10.88 15.87
CA ALA A 21 -2.24 10.13 15.26
C ALA A 21 -2.64 10.77 13.92
N PHE A 22 -2.78 12.10 13.88
CA PHE A 22 -3.10 12.81 12.65
C PHE A 22 -2.02 12.64 11.57
N GLU A 23 -0.74 12.75 11.93
CA GLU A 23 0.37 12.51 10.99
C GLU A 23 0.28 11.12 10.34
N MET A 24 0.03 10.09 11.16
CA MET A 24 -0.07 8.70 10.68
C MET A 24 -1.25 8.48 9.73
N VAL A 25 -2.43 9.02 10.05
CA VAL A 25 -3.60 8.89 9.16
C VAL A 25 -3.42 9.72 7.88
N LEU A 26 -2.80 10.91 7.98
CA LEU A 26 -2.56 11.76 6.83
C LEU A 26 -1.59 11.12 5.82
N GLY A 27 -0.55 10.44 6.31
CA GLY A 27 0.31 9.63 5.44
C GLY A 27 -0.48 8.59 4.67
N ARG A 28 -1.40 7.87 5.32
CA ARG A 28 -2.29 6.91 4.66
C ARG A 28 -3.20 7.56 3.62
N ALA A 29 -3.70 8.77 3.88
CA ALA A 29 -4.54 9.50 2.92
C ALA A 29 -3.78 9.97 1.67
N LEU A 30 -2.46 10.21 1.77
CA LEU A 30 -1.63 10.67 0.66
C LEU A 30 -1.10 9.51 -0.23
N VAL A 31 -0.88 8.33 0.35
CA VAL A 31 -0.33 7.14 -0.33
C VAL A 31 -1.10 6.76 -1.62
N PRO A 32 -2.44 6.76 -1.67
CA PRO A 32 -3.21 6.49 -2.89
C PRO A 32 -2.85 7.37 -4.08
N TYR A 33 -2.49 8.63 -3.81
CA TYR A 33 -2.29 9.66 -4.84
C TYR A 33 -0.81 9.78 -5.22
N PHE A 34 0.08 9.83 -4.22
CA PHE A 34 1.50 10.11 -4.44
C PHE A 34 2.41 8.88 -4.22
N GLY A 35 1.85 7.74 -3.84
CA GLY A 35 2.60 6.52 -3.52
C GLY A 35 3.23 6.54 -2.11
N GLY A 36 3.55 5.36 -1.57
CA GLY A 36 4.18 5.19 -0.25
C GLY A 36 5.70 5.35 -0.23
N THR A 37 6.22 6.18 -1.12
CA THR A 37 7.66 6.33 -1.37
C THR A 37 8.36 7.07 -0.22
N ILE A 38 9.70 6.98 -0.14
CA ILE A 38 10.51 7.78 0.80
C ILE A 38 10.30 9.28 0.63
N TYR A 39 9.91 9.74 -0.56
CA TYR A 39 9.65 11.15 -0.85
C TYR A 39 8.33 11.62 -0.26
N THR A 40 7.27 10.81 -0.35
CA THR A 40 5.96 11.13 0.21
C THR A 40 6.03 11.21 1.73
N TRP A 41 6.65 10.21 2.37
CA TRP A 41 6.87 10.22 3.82
C TRP A 41 7.84 11.32 4.26
N GLY A 42 8.94 11.52 3.51
CA GLY A 42 9.90 12.59 3.80
C GLY A 42 9.27 13.98 3.70
N ALA A 43 8.44 14.23 2.68
CA ALA A 43 7.73 15.49 2.53
C ALA A 43 6.71 15.72 3.65
N LEU A 44 5.94 14.70 4.01
CA LEU A 44 4.98 14.76 5.10
C LEU A 44 5.68 15.12 6.42
N ILE A 45 6.71 14.35 6.81
CA ILE A 45 7.46 14.57 8.05
C ILE A 45 8.10 15.97 8.06
N ALA A 46 8.70 16.40 6.95
CA ALA A 46 9.33 17.71 6.85
C ALA A 46 8.32 18.85 7.06
N VAL A 47 7.15 18.78 6.43
CA VAL A 47 6.08 19.76 6.63
C VAL A 47 5.52 19.70 8.05
N PHE A 48 5.38 18.51 8.62
CA PHE A 48 4.88 18.34 9.97
C PHE A 48 5.82 18.98 10.99
N LEU A 49 7.13 18.70 10.89
CA LEU A 49 8.17 19.34 11.69
C LEU A 49 8.20 20.85 11.50
N LEU A 50 8.02 21.33 10.27
CA LEU A 50 7.95 22.76 9.97
C LEU A 50 6.75 23.40 10.68
N GLY A 51 5.56 22.83 10.51
CA GLY A 51 4.34 23.28 11.18
C GLY A 51 4.50 23.29 12.69
N MET A 52 5.03 22.21 13.27
CA MET A 52 5.29 22.11 14.70
C MET A 52 6.27 23.18 15.19
N SER A 53 7.36 23.42 14.45
CA SER A 53 8.33 24.47 14.77
C SER A 53 7.67 25.84 14.85
N PHE A 54 6.89 26.23 13.82
CA PHE A 54 6.10 27.46 13.84
C PHE A 54 5.07 27.49 14.98
N GLY A 55 4.46 26.35 15.29
CA GLY A 55 3.54 26.18 16.41
C GLY A 55 4.20 26.44 17.75
N PHE A 56 5.39 25.88 18.02
CA PHE A 56 6.13 26.13 19.25
C PHE A 56 6.52 27.61 19.40
N PHE A 57 7.01 28.24 18.32
CA PHE A 57 7.39 29.65 18.34
C PHE A 57 6.21 30.61 18.52
N SER A 58 5.10 30.36 17.83
CA SER A 58 3.90 31.20 17.92
C SER A 58 3.17 30.95 19.24
N GLY A 59 3.02 29.69 19.64
CA GLY A 59 2.44 29.25 20.90
C GLY A 59 3.15 29.83 22.11
N GLY A 60 4.49 29.86 22.10
CA GLY A 60 5.27 30.50 23.18
C GLY A 60 4.98 32.00 23.32
N ARG A 61 5.00 32.74 22.20
CA ARG A 61 4.65 34.17 22.19
C ARG A 61 3.21 34.44 22.65
N LEU A 62 2.27 33.59 22.21
CA LEU A 62 0.87 33.64 22.61
C LEU A 62 0.69 33.30 24.09
N ALA A 63 1.48 32.36 24.62
CA ALA A 63 1.48 31.95 26.02
C ALA A 63 1.92 33.09 26.94
N ASP A 64 2.96 33.84 26.55
CA ASP A 64 3.43 34.99 27.33
C ASP A 64 2.43 36.14 27.32
N ARG A 65 1.78 36.38 26.17
CA ARG A 65 0.82 37.48 26.00
C ARG A 65 -0.56 37.17 26.60
N TYR A 66 -1.03 35.92 26.51
CA TYR A 66 -2.35 35.49 26.94
C TYR A 66 -2.30 34.12 27.64
N PRO A 67 -1.74 34.01 28.86
CA PRO A 67 -1.67 32.75 29.62
C PRO A 67 -3.06 32.37 30.17
N ARG A 68 -3.93 31.88 29.29
CA ARG A 68 -5.32 31.53 29.63
C ARG A 68 -5.72 30.18 29.04
N ILE A 69 -6.49 29.41 29.80
CA ILE A 69 -7.03 28.13 29.33
C ILE A 69 -7.97 28.28 28.10
N GLY A 70 -8.58 29.45 27.94
CA GLY A 70 -9.37 29.76 26.75
C GLY A 70 -8.55 29.74 25.46
N LEU A 71 -7.25 30.06 25.52
CA LEU A 71 -6.34 29.97 24.38
C LEU A 71 -6.06 28.51 24.03
N VAL A 72 -5.77 27.67 25.03
CA VAL A 72 -5.61 26.21 24.85
C VAL A 72 -6.86 25.60 24.19
N SER A 73 -8.04 25.97 24.69
CA SER A 73 -9.32 25.49 24.16
C SER A 73 -9.55 25.98 22.73
N ALA A 74 -9.23 27.23 22.42
CA ALA A 74 -9.36 27.77 21.06
C ALA A 74 -8.42 27.07 20.06
N LEU A 75 -7.18 26.78 20.47
CA LEU A 75 -6.21 26.04 19.65
C LEU A 75 -6.67 24.62 19.36
N LEU A 76 -7.16 23.90 20.39
CA LEU A 76 -7.72 22.55 20.22
C LEU A 76 -9.00 22.56 19.38
N LEU A 77 -9.91 23.53 19.56
CA LEU A 77 -11.09 23.66 18.70
C LEU A 77 -10.71 23.87 17.24
N ALA A 78 -9.77 24.80 16.97
CA ALA A 78 -9.32 25.08 15.62
C ALA A 78 -8.58 23.87 15.01
N GLY A 79 -7.71 23.21 15.78
CA GLY A 79 -6.99 22.02 15.32
C GLY A 79 -7.92 20.85 15.05
N GLY A 80 -8.86 20.58 15.96
CA GLY A 80 -9.87 19.54 15.81
C GLY A 80 -10.77 19.78 14.59
N ALA A 81 -11.21 21.02 14.38
CA ALA A 81 -11.98 21.39 13.19
C ALA A 81 -11.16 21.24 11.90
N ALA A 82 -9.88 21.63 11.91
CA ALA A 82 -9.01 21.46 10.75
C ALA A 82 -8.85 19.98 10.37
N ILE A 83 -8.64 19.09 11.34
CA ILE A 83 -8.61 17.62 11.14
C ILE A 83 -9.95 17.12 10.56
N LEU A 84 -11.07 17.56 11.12
CA LEU A 84 -12.42 17.12 10.73
C LEU A 84 -12.75 17.53 9.29
N CYS A 85 -12.23 18.68 8.85
CA CYS A 85 -12.40 19.16 7.49
C CYS A 85 -11.46 18.48 6.47
N THR A 86 -10.34 17.87 6.91
CA THR A 86 -9.35 17.28 5.99
C THR A 86 -9.96 16.31 4.97
N PRO A 87 -10.79 15.32 5.35
CA PRO A 87 -11.38 14.39 4.38
C PRO A 87 -12.32 15.03 3.35
N LEU A 88 -12.87 16.21 3.65
CA LEU A 88 -13.85 16.88 2.77
C LEU A 88 -13.20 17.46 1.52
N TYR A 89 -11.92 17.84 1.59
CA TYR A 89 -11.20 18.45 0.48
C TYR A 89 -9.98 17.63 0.03
N SER A 90 -9.53 16.65 0.81
CA SER A 90 -8.30 15.89 0.54
C SER A 90 -8.29 15.25 -0.83
N GLU A 91 -9.40 14.61 -1.23
CA GLU A 91 -9.53 13.93 -2.51
C GLU A 91 -9.46 14.94 -3.66
N ALA A 92 -10.31 15.97 -3.65
CA ALA A 92 -10.32 17.01 -4.68
C ALA A 92 -8.97 17.73 -4.81
N LEU A 93 -8.31 18.04 -3.68
CA LEU A 93 -7.00 18.67 -3.67
C LEU A 93 -5.93 17.75 -4.29
N CYS A 94 -5.86 16.48 -3.88
CA CYS A 94 -4.86 15.56 -4.40
C CYS A 94 -5.05 15.30 -5.89
N LEU A 95 -6.30 15.16 -6.36
CA LEU A 95 -6.62 15.02 -7.78
C LEU A 95 -6.16 16.25 -8.56
N ALA A 96 -6.47 17.46 -8.08
CA ALA A 96 -6.08 18.71 -8.75
C ALA A 96 -4.55 18.90 -8.80
N LEU A 97 -3.84 18.50 -7.73
CA LEU A 97 -2.38 18.56 -7.69
C LEU A 97 -1.74 17.52 -8.62
N LEU A 98 -2.34 16.34 -8.78
CA LEU A 98 -1.88 15.34 -9.74
C LEU A 98 -2.04 15.81 -11.19
N ASP A 99 -3.10 16.58 -11.49
CA ASP A 99 -3.33 17.15 -12.82
C ASP A 99 -2.43 18.37 -13.08
N GLY A 100 -2.16 19.18 -12.05
CA GLY A 100 -1.38 20.41 -12.17
C GLY A 100 0.14 20.27 -11.99
N ILE A 101 0.62 19.22 -11.32
CA ILE A 101 2.04 19.02 -10.98
C ILE A 101 2.51 17.65 -11.44
N GLU A 102 3.40 17.64 -12.45
CA GLU A 102 3.93 16.39 -13.01
C GLU A 102 4.87 15.64 -12.04
N ASP A 103 5.64 16.37 -11.24
CA ASP A 103 6.56 15.80 -10.26
C ASP A 103 5.84 15.43 -8.97
N VAL A 104 5.66 14.12 -8.76
CA VAL A 104 5.03 13.53 -7.58
C VAL A 104 5.64 14.01 -6.27
N ARG A 105 6.95 14.28 -6.25
CA ARG A 105 7.65 14.74 -5.04
C ARG A 105 7.15 16.12 -4.63
N ILE A 106 7.00 17.01 -5.61
CA ILE A 106 6.49 18.36 -5.42
C ILE A 106 4.99 18.30 -5.10
N GLY A 107 4.23 17.45 -5.82
CA GLY A 107 2.81 17.23 -5.53
C GLY A 107 2.56 16.77 -4.10
N ALA A 108 3.32 15.77 -3.62
CA ALA A 108 3.26 15.28 -2.25
C ALA A 108 3.64 16.36 -1.23
N LEU A 109 4.65 17.18 -1.53
CA LEU A 109 5.07 18.28 -0.66
C LEU A 109 3.99 19.35 -0.55
N VAL A 110 3.38 19.76 -1.66
CA VAL A 110 2.32 20.77 -1.68
C VAL A 110 1.05 20.24 -1.00
N ALA A 111 0.67 18.98 -1.26
CA ALA A 111 -0.45 18.34 -0.59
C ALA A 111 -0.22 18.26 0.93
N SER A 112 0.97 17.81 1.34
CA SER A 112 1.36 17.80 2.76
C SER A 112 1.32 19.20 3.36
N LEU A 113 1.83 20.22 2.67
CA LEU A 113 1.79 21.61 3.13
C LEU A 113 0.35 22.10 3.35
N ALA A 114 -0.54 21.85 2.39
CA ALA A 114 -1.92 22.27 2.46
C ALA A 114 -2.71 21.56 3.56
N MET A 115 -2.44 20.27 3.79
CA MET A 115 -3.24 19.42 4.69
C MET A 115 -2.66 19.33 6.11
N ALA A 116 -1.33 19.29 6.24
CA ALA A 116 -0.65 18.97 7.49
C ALA A 116 -0.21 20.21 8.27
N PHE A 117 0.22 21.27 7.58
CA PHE A 117 0.91 22.39 8.20
C PHE A 117 0.07 23.10 9.26
N LEU A 118 -1.17 23.46 8.91
CA LEU A 118 -2.06 24.20 9.82
C LEU A 118 -2.45 23.37 11.05
N PRO A 119 -2.93 22.11 10.93
CA PRO A 119 -3.15 21.27 12.11
C PRO A 119 -1.89 21.11 12.96
N ALA A 120 -0.74 20.77 12.37
CA ALA A 120 0.50 20.57 13.10
C ALA A 120 0.93 21.83 13.88
N LEU A 121 0.79 23.01 13.28
CA LEU A 121 1.04 24.29 13.94
C LEU A 121 0.11 24.51 15.14
N LEU A 122 -1.19 24.30 14.97
CA LEU A 122 -2.19 24.52 16.00
C LEU A 122 -1.98 23.60 17.21
N PHE A 123 -1.71 22.32 16.97
CA PHE A 123 -1.45 21.36 18.05
C PHE A 123 -0.11 21.62 18.75
N ALA A 124 0.95 21.92 18.01
CA ALA A 124 2.24 22.24 18.62
C ALA A 124 2.18 23.51 19.47
N ALA A 125 1.35 24.49 19.09
CA ALA A 125 1.15 25.71 19.88
C ALA A 125 0.49 25.46 21.25
N VAL A 126 -0.17 24.30 21.46
CA VAL A 126 -0.78 23.95 22.76
C VAL A 126 0.28 23.75 23.83
N SER A 127 1.40 23.08 23.52
CA SER A 127 2.40 22.68 24.50
C SER A 127 3.04 23.87 25.25
N PRO A 128 3.56 24.92 24.57
CA PRO A 128 4.10 26.10 25.26
C PRO A 128 3.07 26.81 26.15
N VAL A 129 1.81 26.88 25.72
CA VAL A 129 0.73 27.53 26.49
C VAL A 129 0.40 26.73 27.75
N VAL A 130 0.34 25.40 27.66
CA VAL A 130 0.09 24.51 28.79
C VAL A 130 1.24 24.55 29.80
N VAL A 131 2.48 24.55 29.32
CA VAL A 131 3.69 24.70 30.14
C VAL A 131 3.66 26.03 30.89
N ARG A 132 3.40 27.15 30.19
CA ARG A 132 3.30 28.48 30.82
C ARG A 132 2.23 28.54 31.89
N LEU A 133 1.09 27.87 31.70
CA LEU A 133 -0.01 27.81 32.68
C LEU A 133 0.33 26.95 33.92
N ALA A 134 1.24 25.99 33.79
CA ALA A 134 1.64 25.10 34.90
C ALA A 134 2.84 25.62 35.71
N LEU A 135 3.64 26.51 35.11
CA LEU A 135 4.75 27.18 35.77
C LEU A 135 4.24 28.21 36.79
N VAL A 136 4.15 27.78 38.05
CA VAL A 136 3.75 28.63 39.20
C VAL A 136 4.95 28.98 40.09
N ASP A 137 5.98 28.12 40.15
CA ASP A 137 7.19 28.31 40.96
C ASP A 137 8.48 28.11 40.14
N VAL A 138 9.46 28.99 40.34
CA VAL A 138 10.77 28.93 39.68
C VAL A 138 11.57 27.70 40.13
N ALA A 139 11.42 27.29 41.41
CA ALA A 139 12.16 26.18 42.02
C ALA A 139 11.86 24.81 41.40
N HIS A 140 10.65 24.60 40.86
CA HIS A 140 10.22 23.33 40.24
C HIS A 140 9.91 23.48 38.74
N SER A 141 10.47 24.52 38.12
CA SER A 141 10.24 24.82 36.71
C SER A 141 10.76 23.70 35.80
N GLY A 142 11.98 23.23 36.04
CA GLY A 142 12.61 22.14 35.27
C GLY A 142 11.83 20.82 35.34
N THR A 143 11.42 20.40 36.53
CA THR A 143 10.64 19.15 36.71
C THR A 143 9.26 19.23 36.08
N THR A 144 8.61 20.40 36.15
CA THR A 144 7.28 20.60 35.54
C THR A 144 7.35 20.57 34.02
N VAL A 145 8.31 21.28 33.42
CA VAL A 145 8.56 21.28 31.98
C VAL A 145 8.91 19.86 31.51
N GLY A 146 9.84 19.19 32.20
CA GLY A 146 10.26 17.84 31.87
C GLY A 146 9.12 16.82 31.94
N ALA A 147 8.28 16.87 32.98
CA ALA A 147 7.13 15.98 33.11
C ALA A 147 6.08 16.22 32.01
N MET A 148 5.84 17.48 31.61
CA MET A 148 4.92 17.80 30.52
C MET A 148 5.43 17.33 29.16
N SER A 149 6.72 17.57 28.87
CA SER A 149 7.37 17.07 27.67
C SER A 149 7.34 15.54 27.63
N GLY A 150 7.66 14.87 28.75
CA GLY A 150 7.60 13.42 28.86
C GLY A 150 6.20 12.86 28.59
N LEU A 151 5.16 13.44 29.21
CA LEU A 151 3.78 13.01 28.98
C LEU A 151 3.31 13.26 27.55
N ASN A 152 3.72 14.37 26.94
CA ASN A 152 3.46 14.62 25.52
C ASN A 152 4.09 13.53 24.65
N THR A 153 5.35 13.16 24.92
CA THR A 153 6.03 12.08 24.19
C THR A 153 5.35 10.73 24.39
N VAL A 154 4.92 10.39 25.61
CA VAL A 154 4.16 9.14 25.85
C VAL A 154 2.85 9.15 25.05
N GLY A 155 2.13 10.28 25.04
CA GLY A 155 0.93 10.45 24.22
C GLY A 155 1.23 10.23 22.74
N SER A 156 2.28 10.86 22.22
CA SER A 156 2.76 10.70 20.84
C SER A 156 3.05 9.24 20.48
N ILE A 157 3.77 8.50 21.33
CA ILE A 157 4.04 7.07 21.13
C ILE A 157 2.73 6.27 21.02
N LEU A 158 1.80 6.49 21.94
CA LEU A 158 0.51 5.79 21.94
C LEU A 158 -0.37 6.21 20.76
N GLY A 159 -0.32 7.47 20.33
CA GLY A 159 -1.01 7.95 19.14
C GLY A 159 -0.47 7.31 17.86
N THR A 160 0.84 7.17 17.74
CA THR A 160 1.50 6.47 16.63
C THR A 160 1.14 5.00 16.59
N ILE A 161 1.38 4.26 17.70
CA ILE A 161 1.14 2.81 17.74
C ILE A 161 -0.36 2.51 17.64
N GLY A 162 -1.18 3.21 18.42
CA GLY A 162 -2.64 3.05 18.44
C GLY A 162 -3.26 3.27 17.07
N THR A 163 -2.85 4.33 16.37
CA THR A 163 -3.35 4.62 15.03
C THR A 163 -2.89 3.58 14.02
N SER A 164 -1.57 3.34 13.91
CA SER A 164 -1.01 2.54 12.84
C SER A 164 -1.26 1.03 12.97
N PHE A 165 -1.27 0.49 14.21
CA PHE A 165 -1.40 -0.96 14.44
C PHE A 165 -2.82 -1.40 14.75
N PHE A 166 -3.68 -0.52 15.28
CA PHE A 166 -5.00 -0.92 15.78
C PHE A 166 -6.16 -0.18 15.09
N LEU A 167 -6.11 1.14 14.97
CA LEU A 167 -7.25 1.89 14.42
C LEU A 167 -7.35 1.76 12.90
N VAL A 168 -6.25 1.96 12.17
CA VAL A 168 -6.25 1.92 10.70
C VAL A 168 -6.79 0.59 10.16
N PRO A 169 -6.36 -0.59 10.66
CA PRO A 169 -6.88 -1.87 10.17
C PRO A 169 -8.36 -2.13 10.50
N VAL A 170 -8.89 -1.54 11.58
CA VAL A 170 -10.24 -1.87 12.09
C VAL A 170 -11.31 -0.93 11.56
N ILE A 171 -11.04 0.37 11.48
CA ILE A 171 -12.05 1.38 11.13
C ILE A 171 -11.69 2.24 9.91
N GLY A 172 -10.51 2.04 9.31
CA GLY A 172 -10.08 2.77 8.11
C GLY A 172 -9.64 4.22 8.37
N SER A 173 -9.03 4.85 7.37
CA SER A 173 -8.39 6.18 7.47
C SER A 173 -9.40 7.32 7.69
N ARG A 174 -10.50 7.34 6.91
CA ARG A 174 -11.54 8.37 6.97
C ARG A 174 -12.23 8.44 8.34
N ALA A 175 -12.60 7.30 8.92
CA ALA A 175 -13.24 7.26 10.23
C ALA A 175 -12.33 7.80 11.34
N ILE A 176 -11.01 7.58 11.25
CA ILE A 176 -10.05 8.07 12.24
C ILE A 176 -9.94 9.59 12.18
N PHE A 177 -9.97 10.23 11.01
CA PHE A 177 -10.00 11.69 10.93
C PHE A 177 -11.22 12.26 11.66
N TYR A 178 -12.42 11.71 11.42
CA TYR A 178 -13.64 12.16 12.09
C TYR A 178 -13.60 11.92 13.60
N LEU A 179 -13.17 10.72 14.02
CA LEU A 179 -13.02 10.37 15.43
C LEU A 179 -12.02 11.30 16.12
N LEU A 180 -10.84 11.51 15.54
CA LEU A 180 -9.78 12.30 16.12
C LEU A 180 -10.17 13.79 16.21
N GLY A 181 -10.74 14.34 15.14
CA GLY A 181 -11.27 15.71 15.13
C GLY A 181 -12.36 15.91 16.17
N ALA A 182 -13.31 14.97 16.26
CA ALA A 182 -14.39 15.00 17.23
C ALA A 182 -13.91 14.94 18.68
N VAL A 183 -13.03 13.99 19.01
CA VAL A 183 -12.46 13.86 20.36
C VAL A 183 -11.70 15.15 20.72
N THR A 184 -10.97 15.74 19.77
CA THR A 184 -10.24 17.00 20.02
C THR A 184 -11.21 18.13 20.37
N ILE A 185 -12.29 18.28 19.61
CA ILE A 185 -13.32 19.30 19.85
C ILE A 185 -13.99 19.07 21.20
N VAL A 186 -14.31 17.82 21.55
CA VAL A 186 -14.92 17.47 22.84
C VAL A 186 -13.97 17.81 24.00
N CYS A 187 -12.68 17.49 23.89
CA CYS A 187 -11.69 17.88 24.88
C CYS A 187 -11.64 19.40 25.04
N ALA A 188 -11.67 20.14 23.95
CA ALA A 188 -11.65 21.60 23.99
C ALA A 188 -12.91 22.21 24.63
N VAL A 189 -14.11 21.68 24.32
CA VAL A 189 -15.37 22.11 24.95
C VAL A 189 -15.43 21.72 26.42
N ALA A 190 -14.91 20.55 26.80
CA ALA A 190 -14.81 20.12 28.19
C ALA A 190 -13.94 21.09 29.01
N LEU A 191 -12.81 21.53 28.47
CA LEU A 191 -11.94 22.53 29.10
C LEU A 191 -12.65 23.88 29.32
N LEU A 192 -13.49 24.30 28.37
CA LEU A 192 -14.34 25.50 28.53
C LEU A 192 -15.47 25.27 29.55
N SER A 193 -16.05 24.08 29.58
CA SER A 193 -17.18 23.70 30.44
C SER A 193 -16.82 23.62 31.92
N LEU A 194 -15.55 23.37 32.24
CA LEU A 194 -15.00 23.46 33.60
C LEU A 194 -15.04 24.89 34.19
N ARG A 195 -15.45 25.91 33.40
CA ARG A 195 -15.73 27.29 33.85
C ARG A 195 -17.22 27.64 34.02
N GLY A 196 -18.17 26.79 33.64
CA GLY A 196 -19.62 26.98 33.84
C GLY A 196 -20.49 27.01 32.56
N LYS A 197 -21.75 26.54 32.72
CA LYS A 197 -22.92 26.47 31.78
C LYS A 197 -22.77 25.92 30.35
N ALA A 198 -21.61 25.42 29.91
CA ALA A 198 -21.49 24.67 28.64
C ALA A 198 -21.73 23.14 28.76
N ARG A 199 -22.27 22.67 29.90
CA ARG A 199 -22.57 21.24 30.13
C ARG A 199 -23.63 20.65 29.19
N SER A 200 -24.49 21.48 28.57
CA SER A 200 -25.56 21.00 27.68
C SER A 200 -25.11 20.74 26.23
N ALA A 201 -23.96 21.25 25.79
CA ALA A 201 -23.50 21.11 24.40
C ALA A 201 -22.62 19.88 24.16
N VAL A 202 -21.97 19.35 25.20
CA VAL A 202 -21.10 18.16 25.14
C VAL A 202 -21.82 16.92 24.58
N PRO A 203 -23.03 16.54 25.03
CA PRO A 203 -23.73 15.39 24.46
C PRO A 203 -24.18 15.63 23.01
N ALA A 204 -24.54 16.86 22.63
CA ALA A 204 -24.94 17.19 21.25
C ALA A 204 -23.76 17.12 20.27
N ILE A 205 -22.56 17.54 20.69
CA ILE A 205 -21.33 17.46 19.90
C ILE A 205 -20.83 16.01 19.80
N LEU A 206 -20.92 15.24 20.90
CA LEU A 206 -20.64 13.79 20.89
C LEU A 206 -21.62 13.03 20.00
N ALA A 207 -22.91 13.40 20.01
CA ALA A 207 -23.92 12.82 19.13
C ALA A 207 -23.69 13.20 17.67
N LEU A 208 -23.33 14.45 17.37
CA LEU A 208 -23.02 14.89 16.00
C LEU A 208 -21.75 14.23 15.45
N ALA A 209 -20.72 14.10 16.28
CA ALA A 209 -19.51 13.34 15.96
C ALA A 209 -19.80 11.86 15.72
N ALA A 210 -20.62 11.24 16.59
CA ALA A 210 -21.06 9.87 16.41
C ALA A 210 -21.93 9.69 15.16
N LEU A 211 -22.76 10.68 14.80
CA LEU A 211 -23.61 10.68 13.60
C LEU A 211 -22.79 10.87 12.31
N LEU A 212 -21.72 11.67 12.35
CA LEU A 212 -20.77 11.84 11.24
C LEU A 212 -19.83 10.63 11.10
N ALA A 213 -19.46 10.00 12.21
CA ALA A 213 -18.71 8.72 12.21
C ALA A 213 -19.60 7.53 11.83
N ALA A 214 -20.92 7.61 12.08
CA ALA A 214 -21.93 6.64 11.69
C ALA A 214 -22.53 6.95 10.31
N GLN A 215 -21.69 7.29 9.33
CA GLN A 215 -22.09 7.08 7.94
C GLN A 215 -21.98 5.57 7.67
N PRO A 216 -23.07 4.90 7.25
CA PRO A 216 -23.02 3.47 7.03
C PRO A 216 -22.22 3.16 5.77
N GLU A 217 -21.00 2.62 5.93
CA GLU A 217 -20.33 1.81 4.89
C GLU A 217 -20.93 0.40 4.79
N ALA A 218 -22.05 0.15 5.48
CA ALA A 218 -22.83 -1.08 5.36
C ALA A 218 -24.01 -0.90 4.40
N ALA A 219 -23.74 -0.85 3.08
CA ALA A 219 -24.75 -1.20 2.07
C ALA A 219 -24.12 -1.46 0.69
N ARG A 220 -23.58 -2.67 0.49
CA ARG A 220 -24.00 -3.63 -0.58
C ARG A 220 -22.92 -4.70 -0.78
N ALA A 221 -23.01 -5.74 0.04
CA ALA A 221 -22.56 -7.06 -0.34
C ALA A 221 -23.79 -7.97 -0.49
N GLN A 222 -24.30 -8.07 -1.71
CA GLN A 222 -24.95 -9.26 -2.25
C GLN A 222 -24.86 -9.14 -3.77
N VAL A 223 -23.86 -9.79 -4.36
CA VAL A 223 -23.69 -9.79 -5.81
C VAL A 223 -24.48 -10.95 -6.38
N SER A 224 -25.63 -10.59 -6.95
CA SER A 224 -26.33 -11.38 -7.94
C SER A 224 -25.58 -11.31 -9.27
N VAL A 225 -25.57 -12.43 -10.00
CA VAL A 225 -25.00 -12.62 -11.35
C VAL A 225 -25.62 -11.68 -12.41
N MET A 226 -26.59 -10.84 -12.04
CA MET A 226 -27.28 -9.86 -12.89
C MET A 226 -26.93 -8.38 -12.61
N ALA A 227 -25.83 -8.07 -11.91
CA ALA A 227 -25.44 -6.68 -11.64
C ALA A 227 -25.24 -5.85 -12.94
N PRO A 228 -25.67 -4.57 -12.98
CA PRO A 228 -25.35 -3.67 -14.10
C PRO A 228 -23.83 -3.45 -14.22
N ASP A 229 -23.36 -3.09 -15.41
CA ASP A 229 -21.96 -2.72 -15.64
C ASP A 229 -21.56 -1.54 -14.75
N GLY A 230 -20.30 -1.55 -14.30
CA GLY A 230 -19.76 -0.55 -13.38
C GLY A 230 -18.92 -1.14 -12.25
N VAL A 231 -18.61 -0.31 -11.24
CA VAL A 231 -17.86 -0.73 -10.06
C VAL A 231 -18.77 -1.55 -9.16
N LEU A 232 -18.48 -2.85 -9.02
CA LEU A 232 -19.20 -3.76 -8.14
C LEU A 232 -18.79 -3.60 -6.68
N GLU A 233 -17.50 -3.38 -6.43
CA GLU A 233 -16.94 -3.20 -5.10
C GLU A 233 -15.68 -2.34 -5.16
N LYS A 234 -15.55 -1.40 -4.22
CA LYS A 234 -14.33 -0.63 -3.99
C LYS A 234 -13.89 -0.89 -2.55
N VAL A 235 -12.62 -1.21 -2.37
CA VAL A 235 -12.03 -1.47 -1.05
C VAL A 235 -10.74 -0.66 -0.92
N GLU A 236 -10.61 0.07 0.18
CA GLU A 236 -9.34 0.67 0.60
C GLU A 236 -8.72 -0.28 1.64
N SER A 237 -7.66 -0.99 1.25
CA SER A 237 -6.93 -1.90 2.14
C SER A 237 -5.72 -1.21 2.76
N GLU A 238 -4.98 -1.94 3.60
CA GLU A 238 -3.69 -1.48 4.11
C GLU A 238 -2.67 -1.19 2.99
N TYR A 239 -2.85 -1.79 1.81
CA TYR A 239 -1.83 -1.83 0.77
C TYR A 239 -2.27 -1.25 -0.57
N ASN A 240 -3.56 -1.35 -0.93
CA ASN A 240 -4.08 -0.96 -2.23
C ASN A 240 -5.47 -0.35 -2.12
N ASN A 241 -5.83 0.46 -3.13
CA ASN A 241 -7.23 0.71 -3.45
C ASN A 241 -7.66 -0.29 -4.52
N VAL A 242 -8.52 -1.24 -4.19
CA VAL A 242 -8.93 -2.31 -5.10
C VAL A 242 -10.34 -2.04 -5.61
N PHE A 243 -10.51 -2.10 -6.93
CA PHE A 243 -11.80 -1.96 -7.59
C PHE A 243 -12.13 -3.27 -8.30
N VAL A 244 -13.33 -3.80 -8.05
CA VAL A 244 -13.90 -4.86 -8.87
C VAL A 244 -14.89 -4.23 -9.83
N VAL A 245 -14.61 -4.31 -11.13
CA VAL A 245 -15.42 -3.65 -12.17
C VAL A 245 -15.99 -4.71 -13.10
N LYS A 246 -17.28 -4.60 -13.40
CA LYS A 246 -17.95 -5.42 -14.42
C LYS A 246 -18.15 -4.62 -15.69
N GLN A 247 -17.78 -5.20 -16.83
CA GLN A 247 -18.13 -4.69 -18.16
C GLN A 247 -18.54 -5.87 -19.05
N GLY A 248 -19.84 -5.97 -19.35
CA GLY A 248 -20.41 -7.08 -20.08
C GLY A 248 -20.15 -8.43 -19.41
N GLN A 249 -19.48 -9.34 -20.13
CA GLN A 249 -19.10 -10.67 -19.61
C GLN A 249 -17.80 -10.68 -18.80
N MET A 250 -17.10 -9.54 -18.71
CA MET A 250 -15.78 -9.46 -18.08
C MET A 250 -15.86 -8.85 -16.69
N LEU A 251 -15.13 -9.45 -15.76
CA LEU A 251 -14.79 -8.89 -14.45
C LEU A 251 -13.32 -8.48 -14.43
N TYR A 252 -13.07 -7.29 -13.90
CA TYR A 252 -11.74 -6.71 -13.76
C TYR A 252 -11.45 -6.47 -12.29
N MET A 253 -10.26 -6.86 -11.85
CA MET A 253 -9.69 -6.40 -10.59
C MET A 253 -8.68 -5.34 -10.94
N ASN A 254 -8.89 -4.11 -10.45
CA ASN A 254 -8.02 -2.99 -10.73
C ASN A 254 -7.40 -2.48 -9.43
N PHE A 255 -6.12 -2.14 -9.47
CA PHE A 255 -5.46 -1.39 -8.41
C PHE A 255 -5.43 0.09 -8.76
N GLY A 256 -5.96 0.90 -7.85
CA GLY A 256 -5.92 2.35 -7.93
C GLY A 256 -4.53 2.85 -7.59
N TYR A 257 -3.99 3.66 -8.49
CA TYR A 257 -2.78 4.43 -8.24
C TYR A 257 -2.92 5.77 -8.99
N ARG A 258 -2.86 6.88 -8.26
CA ARG A 258 -3.26 8.21 -8.76
C ARG A 258 -4.74 8.22 -9.22
N ASN A 259 -5.04 8.89 -10.33
CA ASN A 259 -6.37 8.95 -10.97
C ASN A 259 -6.62 7.76 -11.91
N SER A 260 -5.72 6.78 -11.95
CA SER A 260 -5.78 5.65 -12.88
C SER A 260 -6.09 4.35 -12.16
N GLN A 261 -6.85 3.50 -12.83
CA GLN A 261 -7.10 2.12 -12.42
C GLN A 261 -6.27 1.21 -13.32
N TYR A 262 -5.32 0.49 -12.73
CA TYR A 262 -4.47 -0.47 -13.44
C TYR A 262 -5.12 -1.84 -13.38
N VAL A 263 -5.35 -2.46 -14.53
CA VAL A 263 -5.96 -3.78 -14.60
C VAL A 263 -4.95 -4.83 -14.17
N GLU A 264 -5.22 -5.48 -13.05
CA GLU A 264 -4.39 -6.55 -12.49
C GLU A 264 -4.88 -7.93 -12.94
N SER A 265 -6.20 -8.10 -13.00
CA SER A 265 -6.79 -9.36 -13.38
C SER A 265 -8.04 -9.20 -14.19
N MET A 266 -8.25 -10.14 -15.10
CA MET A 266 -9.40 -10.23 -15.98
C MET A 266 -10.01 -11.61 -15.84
N TYR A 267 -11.33 -11.67 -15.73
CA TYR A 267 -12.08 -12.92 -15.62
C TYR A 267 -13.30 -12.89 -16.52
N ASP A 268 -13.37 -13.86 -17.42
CA ASP A 268 -14.53 -14.08 -18.27
C ASP A 268 -15.56 -14.93 -17.51
N MET A 269 -16.74 -14.37 -17.26
CA MET A 269 -17.79 -15.05 -16.50
C MET A 269 -18.48 -16.15 -17.28
N LEU A 270 -18.51 -16.07 -18.62
CA LEU A 270 -19.07 -17.09 -19.50
C LEU A 270 -18.06 -18.21 -19.74
N ASP A 271 -16.78 -17.87 -19.69
CA ASP A 271 -15.67 -18.80 -19.91
C ASP A 271 -14.71 -18.83 -18.72
N ARG A 272 -15.19 -19.43 -17.63
CA ARG A 272 -14.53 -19.42 -16.32
C ARG A 272 -13.15 -20.09 -16.29
N GLY A 273 -12.80 -20.87 -17.31
CA GLY A 273 -11.49 -21.49 -17.44
C GLY A 273 -10.48 -20.65 -18.24
N ALA A 274 -10.90 -19.50 -18.76
CA ALA A 274 -10.06 -18.68 -19.62
C ALA A 274 -9.05 -17.85 -18.82
N LEU A 275 -7.85 -17.79 -19.37
CA LEU A 275 -6.81 -16.83 -19.08
C LEU A 275 -6.99 -15.63 -20.03
N ALA A 276 -7.82 -14.68 -19.62
CA ALA A 276 -8.18 -13.51 -20.41
C ALA A 276 -6.99 -12.55 -20.60
N ALA A 277 -6.21 -12.30 -19.54
CA ALA A 277 -4.96 -11.56 -19.63
C ALA A 277 -3.90 -12.40 -20.37
N ARG A 278 -3.43 -11.94 -21.54
CA ARG A 278 -2.55 -12.74 -22.42
C ARG A 278 -1.27 -13.20 -21.74
N TYR A 279 -0.62 -12.36 -20.93
CA TYR A 279 0.63 -12.70 -20.26
C TYR A 279 0.51 -13.94 -19.35
N THR A 280 -0.66 -14.14 -18.72
CA THR A 280 -0.90 -15.28 -17.84
C THR A 280 -0.81 -16.61 -18.59
N ARG A 281 -1.08 -16.63 -19.90
CA ARG A 281 -0.90 -17.82 -20.76
C ARG A 281 0.58 -18.18 -20.89
N TYR A 282 1.44 -17.19 -21.08
CA TYR A 282 2.89 -17.39 -21.21
C TYR A 282 3.55 -17.79 -19.88
N MET A 283 3.00 -17.36 -18.74
CA MET A 283 3.42 -17.88 -17.43
C MET A 283 3.24 -19.41 -17.34
N THR A 284 2.29 -20.00 -18.08
CA THR A 284 2.09 -21.46 -18.13
C THR A 284 3.15 -22.22 -18.92
N LEU A 285 4.18 -21.55 -19.44
CA LEU A 285 5.35 -22.20 -20.03
C LEU A 285 6.33 -22.73 -18.98
N ALA A 286 6.27 -22.29 -17.72
CA ALA A 286 7.18 -22.76 -16.67
C ALA A 286 7.27 -24.30 -16.54
N PRO A 287 6.15 -25.06 -16.60
CA PRO A 287 6.17 -26.53 -16.57
C PRO A 287 6.94 -27.18 -17.72
N VAL A 288 7.12 -26.50 -18.86
CA VAL A 288 7.88 -27.01 -20.03
C VAL A 288 9.38 -27.11 -19.72
N TYR A 289 9.87 -26.30 -18.79
CA TYR A 289 11.29 -26.22 -18.45
C TYR A 289 11.74 -27.24 -17.42
N VAL A 290 10.80 -27.83 -16.68
CA VAL A 290 11.08 -28.75 -15.57
C VAL A 290 10.77 -30.19 -15.98
N ASP A 291 11.49 -31.17 -15.41
CA ASP A 291 11.21 -32.59 -15.66
C ASP A 291 9.98 -33.09 -14.89
N ARG A 292 9.67 -32.45 -13.75
CA ARG A 292 8.49 -32.71 -12.93
C ARG A 292 7.87 -31.40 -12.47
N PHE A 293 6.54 -31.36 -12.42
CA PHE A 293 5.79 -30.19 -11.98
C PHE A 293 4.74 -30.63 -10.95
N GLU A 294 5.17 -30.67 -9.68
CA GLU A 294 4.40 -31.19 -8.55
C GLU A 294 4.26 -30.16 -7.42
N ARG A 295 5.26 -29.30 -7.23
CA ARG A 295 5.22 -28.27 -6.19
C ARG A 295 5.64 -26.91 -6.73
N ALA A 296 4.79 -25.91 -6.54
CA ALA A 296 5.08 -24.54 -6.96
C ALA A 296 4.82 -23.53 -5.83
N ALA A 297 5.60 -22.45 -5.84
CA ALA A 297 5.30 -21.24 -5.07
C ALA A 297 4.80 -20.15 -6.01
N PHE A 298 3.87 -19.34 -5.55
CA PHE A 298 3.37 -18.18 -6.30
C PHE A 298 3.41 -16.95 -5.40
N VAL A 299 4.12 -15.90 -5.84
CA VAL A 299 4.22 -14.63 -5.13
C VAL A 299 3.40 -13.59 -5.86
N GLY A 300 2.38 -13.08 -5.17
CA GLY A 300 1.26 -12.35 -5.75
C GLY A 300 0.09 -13.28 -6.08
N LEU A 301 -1.13 -12.74 -6.11
CA LEU A 301 -2.34 -13.46 -6.50
C LEU A 301 -3.13 -12.73 -7.57
N GLY A 302 -3.35 -11.43 -7.40
CA GLY A 302 -4.34 -10.68 -8.19
C GLY A 302 -5.71 -11.37 -8.13
N GLY A 303 -6.29 -11.66 -9.29
CA GLY A 303 -7.53 -12.47 -9.39
C GLY A 303 -7.31 -13.99 -9.33
N GLY A 304 -6.08 -14.47 -9.12
CA GLY A 304 -5.73 -15.89 -8.94
C GLY A 304 -5.92 -16.78 -10.17
N ARG A 305 -5.98 -16.18 -11.36
CA ARG A 305 -6.33 -16.87 -12.62
C ARG A 305 -5.26 -17.86 -13.07
N THR A 306 -4.01 -17.42 -13.11
CA THR A 306 -2.85 -18.27 -13.48
C THR A 306 -2.71 -19.46 -12.53
N ALA A 307 -2.75 -19.21 -11.22
CA ALA A 307 -2.63 -20.24 -10.20
C ALA A 307 -3.77 -21.27 -10.29
N SER A 308 -5.02 -20.81 -10.39
CA SER A 308 -6.19 -21.71 -10.52
C SER A 308 -6.07 -22.58 -11.77
N TYR A 309 -5.73 -21.98 -12.92
CA TYR A 309 -5.53 -22.72 -14.16
C TYR A 309 -4.45 -23.80 -14.05
N LEU A 310 -3.30 -23.49 -13.43
CA LEU A 310 -2.22 -24.47 -13.25
C LEU A 310 -2.64 -25.61 -12.33
N VAL A 311 -3.29 -25.32 -11.20
CA VAL A 311 -3.75 -26.35 -10.26
C VAL A 311 -4.85 -27.23 -10.87
N ASP A 312 -5.71 -26.67 -11.72
CA ASP A 312 -6.75 -27.43 -12.43
C ASP A 312 -6.18 -28.27 -13.57
N SER A 313 -5.17 -27.76 -14.29
CA SER A 313 -4.56 -28.45 -15.44
C SER A 313 -3.57 -29.55 -15.03
N PHE A 314 -2.97 -29.43 -13.83
CA PHE A 314 -1.99 -30.37 -13.30
C PHE A 314 -2.49 -31.00 -11.99
N PRO A 315 -3.17 -32.17 -12.04
CA PRO A 315 -3.78 -32.78 -10.87
C PRO A 315 -2.81 -33.08 -9.72
N GLN A 316 -1.54 -33.35 -10.04
CA GLN A 316 -0.48 -33.60 -9.07
C GLN A 316 0.12 -32.32 -8.45
N LEU A 317 -0.19 -31.14 -9.01
CA LEU A 317 0.38 -29.88 -8.55
C LEU A 317 -0.23 -29.49 -7.20
N SER A 318 0.67 -29.19 -6.25
CA SER A 318 0.39 -28.45 -5.03
C SER A 318 1.06 -27.08 -5.10
N MET A 319 0.31 -26.03 -4.80
CA MET A 319 0.75 -24.64 -4.91
C MET A 319 0.50 -23.88 -3.62
N GLU A 320 1.53 -23.15 -3.19
CA GLU A 320 1.50 -22.25 -2.03
C GLU A 320 1.61 -20.82 -2.54
N ILE A 321 0.66 -19.96 -2.16
CA ILE A 321 0.59 -18.57 -2.61
C ILE A 321 0.81 -17.62 -1.43
N ALA A 322 1.68 -16.64 -1.65
CA ALA A 322 1.84 -15.48 -0.78
C ALA A 322 1.29 -14.24 -1.48
N GLU A 323 0.15 -13.76 -0.99
CA GLU A 323 -0.44 -12.48 -1.38
C GLU A 323 -0.32 -11.53 -0.19
N LEU A 324 0.18 -10.33 -0.42
CA LEU A 324 0.40 -9.37 0.65
C LEU A 324 -0.92 -8.83 1.19
N ASP A 325 -1.90 -8.63 0.31
CA ASP A 325 -3.16 -7.96 0.63
C ASP A 325 -4.32 -8.94 0.91
N PRO A 326 -4.78 -9.05 2.17
CA PRO A 326 -5.88 -9.95 2.52
C PRO A 326 -7.20 -9.61 1.80
N GLU A 327 -7.42 -8.33 1.46
CA GLU A 327 -8.62 -7.92 0.73
C GLU A 327 -8.56 -8.37 -0.73
N VAL A 328 -7.38 -8.43 -1.35
CA VAL A 328 -7.20 -9.04 -2.68
C VAL A 328 -7.57 -10.51 -2.65
N ILE A 329 -7.14 -11.26 -1.63
CA ILE A 329 -7.52 -12.68 -1.45
C ILE A 329 -9.04 -12.82 -1.32
N ARG A 330 -9.68 -11.98 -0.49
CA ARG A 330 -11.12 -12.00 -0.29
C ARG A 330 -11.88 -11.72 -1.58
N LEU A 331 -11.48 -10.70 -2.33
CA LEU A 331 -12.08 -10.32 -3.61
C LEU A 331 -11.85 -11.38 -4.69
N ALA A 332 -10.65 -11.98 -4.76
CA ALA A 332 -10.32 -13.06 -5.69
C ALA A 332 -11.21 -14.29 -5.45
N LYS A 333 -11.41 -14.68 -4.18
CA LYS A 333 -12.35 -15.75 -3.79
C LYS A 333 -13.80 -15.40 -4.13
N LYS A 334 -14.22 -14.16 -3.86
CA LYS A 334 -15.60 -13.71 -4.05
C LYS A 334 -16.00 -13.57 -5.52
N TYR A 335 -15.12 -13.02 -6.36
CA TYR A 335 -15.47 -12.61 -7.74
C TYR A 335 -14.76 -13.39 -8.84
N PHE A 336 -13.53 -13.85 -8.59
CA PHE A 336 -12.65 -14.43 -9.63
C PHE A 336 -12.59 -15.96 -9.58
N GLY A 337 -13.42 -16.59 -8.73
CA GLY A 337 -13.59 -18.03 -8.67
C GLY A 337 -12.45 -18.79 -8.00
N VAL A 338 -11.56 -18.09 -7.28
CA VAL A 338 -10.46 -18.72 -6.54
C VAL A 338 -11.01 -19.57 -5.40
N LYS A 339 -10.58 -20.83 -5.33
CA LYS A 339 -10.97 -21.78 -4.27
C LYS A 339 -9.74 -22.43 -3.69
N GLU A 340 -9.53 -22.26 -2.38
CA GLU A 340 -8.52 -23.03 -1.68
C GLU A 340 -8.90 -24.51 -1.64
N SER A 341 -7.89 -25.37 -1.63
CA SER A 341 -8.04 -26.81 -1.55
C SER A 341 -6.83 -27.42 -0.84
N GLY A 342 -6.82 -28.74 -0.63
CA GLY A 342 -5.62 -29.43 -0.14
C GLY A 342 -4.37 -29.17 -1.01
N ARG A 343 -4.57 -28.79 -2.28
CA ARG A 343 -3.51 -28.51 -3.27
C ARG A 343 -3.27 -27.03 -3.52
N LEU A 344 -4.16 -26.12 -3.12
CA LEU A 344 -4.00 -24.68 -3.32
C LEU A 344 -4.18 -23.95 -2.00
N LYS A 345 -3.07 -23.47 -1.45
CA LYS A 345 -3.03 -22.78 -0.16
C LYS A 345 -2.65 -21.33 -0.37
N ILE A 346 -3.44 -20.41 0.19
CA ILE A 346 -3.23 -18.97 0.03
C ILE A 346 -3.00 -18.36 1.41
N SER A 347 -1.95 -17.55 1.53
CA SER A 347 -1.56 -16.91 2.77
C SER A 347 -1.40 -15.40 2.58
N ALA A 348 -1.95 -14.63 3.52
CA ALA A 348 -1.79 -13.19 3.59
C ALA A 348 -0.42 -12.86 4.22
N GLN A 349 0.61 -12.71 3.39
CA GLN A 349 1.97 -12.41 3.83
C GLN A 349 2.84 -11.86 2.70
N ASP A 350 3.90 -11.13 3.06
CA ASP A 350 4.92 -10.67 2.10
C ASP A 350 5.64 -11.86 1.44
N GLY A 351 5.79 -11.80 0.11
CA GLY A 351 6.36 -12.89 -0.70
C GLY A 351 7.82 -13.20 -0.38
N ARG A 352 8.61 -12.18 -0.01
CA ARG A 352 10.01 -12.38 0.39
C ARG A 352 10.10 -13.03 1.75
N ILE A 353 9.28 -12.61 2.70
CA ILE A 353 9.18 -13.25 4.02
C ILE A 353 8.69 -14.69 3.89
N PHE A 354 7.69 -14.94 3.05
CA PHE A 354 7.18 -16.28 2.76
C PHE A 354 8.28 -17.23 2.31
N LEU A 355 9.02 -16.87 1.26
CA LEU A 355 10.10 -17.72 0.75
C LEU A 355 11.23 -17.84 1.78
N THR A 356 11.60 -16.77 2.47
CA THR A 356 12.67 -16.82 3.49
C THR A 356 12.34 -17.78 4.64
N ARG A 357 11.06 -17.90 5.02
CA ARG A 357 10.59 -18.78 6.10
C ARG A 357 10.22 -20.19 5.62
N SER A 358 10.03 -20.37 4.32
CA SER A 358 9.70 -21.66 3.73
C SER A 358 10.81 -22.67 4.00
N LYS A 359 10.42 -23.90 4.32
CA LYS A 359 11.35 -25.05 4.36
C LYS A 359 11.22 -25.95 3.13
N ASN A 360 10.34 -25.57 2.20
CA ASN A 360 9.98 -26.36 1.03
C ASN A 360 10.84 -25.98 -0.16
N LEU A 361 11.14 -26.97 -1.00
CA LEU A 361 11.72 -26.77 -2.32
C LEU A 361 10.63 -26.90 -3.40
N TYR A 362 10.71 -26.05 -4.42
CA TYR A 362 9.72 -25.92 -5.48
C TYR A 362 10.31 -26.32 -6.84
N ASP A 363 9.49 -26.92 -7.70
CA ASP A 363 9.84 -27.15 -9.09
C ASP A 363 9.75 -25.83 -9.89
N ALA A 364 8.82 -24.94 -9.52
CA ALA A 364 8.77 -23.58 -10.07
C ALA A 364 8.36 -22.53 -9.02
N VAL A 365 8.89 -21.32 -9.17
CA VAL A 365 8.46 -20.13 -8.44
C VAL A 365 7.90 -19.10 -9.43
N PHE A 366 6.66 -18.68 -9.23
CA PHE A 366 6.01 -17.65 -10.04
C PHE A 366 6.05 -16.30 -9.33
N LEU A 367 6.43 -15.25 -10.05
CA LEU A 367 6.47 -13.88 -9.56
C LEU A 367 5.51 -13.01 -10.40
N ASP A 368 4.43 -12.56 -9.76
CA ASP A 368 3.41 -11.70 -10.37
C ASP A 368 2.79 -10.82 -9.28
N ALA A 369 3.65 -10.04 -8.62
CA ALA A 369 3.29 -9.20 -7.48
C ALA A 369 3.40 -7.72 -7.86
N TYR A 370 2.26 -7.06 -8.01
CA TYR A 370 2.16 -5.65 -8.36
C TYR A 370 1.47 -4.84 -7.25
N ARG A 371 1.86 -3.58 -7.13
CA ARG A 371 1.22 -2.54 -6.35
C ARG A 371 0.98 -1.33 -7.25
N GLY A 372 -0.23 -1.21 -7.77
CA GLY A 372 -0.49 -0.33 -8.91
C GLY A 372 0.45 -0.71 -10.08
N PRO A 373 1.14 0.24 -10.72
CA PRO A 373 1.96 -0.06 -11.90
C PRO A 373 3.38 -0.57 -11.60
N PHE A 374 3.70 -0.92 -10.35
CA PHE A 374 5.06 -1.28 -9.93
C PHE A 374 5.13 -2.62 -9.21
N VAL A 375 6.16 -3.39 -9.52
CA VAL A 375 6.59 -4.50 -8.65
C VAL A 375 7.38 -3.91 -7.47
N PRO A 376 7.06 -4.27 -6.21
CA PRO A 376 7.82 -3.81 -5.05
C PRO A 376 9.32 -4.08 -5.19
N PHE A 377 10.16 -3.09 -4.88
CA PHE A 377 11.58 -3.14 -5.22
C PHE A 377 12.30 -4.33 -4.59
N HIS A 378 11.94 -4.70 -3.36
CA HIS A 378 12.55 -5.80 -2.61
C HIS A 378 12.25 -7.19 -3.19
N LEU A 379 11.37 -7.27 -4.20
CA LEU A 379 11.07 -8.47 -4.99
C LEU A 379 11.79 -8.51 -6.35
N LEU A 380 12.65 -7.52 -6.64
CA LEU A 380 13.40 -7.40 -7.90
C LEU A 380 14.92 -7.39 -7.70
N THR A 381 15.37 -7.47 -6.46
CA THR A 381 16.79 -7.41 -6.07
C THR A 381 17.50 -8.74 -6.31
N LYS A 382 18.81 -8.68 -6.54
CA LYS A 382 19.69 -9.84 -6.62
C LYS A 382 19.52 -10.77 -5.40
N GLU A 383 19.50 -10.23 -4.20
CA GLU A 383 19.40 -10.96 -2.94
C GLU A 383 18.10 -11.78 -2.86
N TYR A 384 17.00 -11.22 -3.37
CA TYR A 384 15.73 -11.93 -3.46
C TYR A 384 15.76 -13.06 -4.49
N PHE A 385 16.35 -12.85 -5.67
CA PHE A 385 16.53 -13.93 -6.63
C PHE A 385 17.44 -15.04 -6.08
N GLU A 386 18.44 -14.72 -5.26
CA GLU A 386 19.24 -15.72 -4.55
C GLU A 386 18.42 -16.50 -3.50
N ILE A 387 17.49 -15.84 -2.79
CA ILE A 387 16.52 -16.52 -1.92
C ILE A 387 15.68 -17.50 -2.73
N ILE A 388 15.15 -17.07 -3.89
CA ILE A 388 14.37 -17.94 -4.77
C ILE A 388 15.19 -19.13 -5.23
N LYS A 389 16.42 -18.90 -5.71
CA LYS A 389 17.32 -19.96 -6.18
C LYS A 389 17.57 -21.03 -5.13
N ARG A 390 17.73 -20.66 -3.85
CA ARG A 390 17.88 -21.61 -2.73
C ARG A 390 16.63 -22.47 -2.47
N HIS A 391 15.45 -22.01 -2.90
CA HIS A 391 14.18 -22.72 -2.74
C HIS A 391 13.76 -23.48 -4.00
N LEU A 392 14.56 -23.48 -5.07
CA LEU A 392 14.32 -24.30 -6.23
C LEU A 392 14.93 -25.69 -6.04
N ARG A 393 14.20 -26.72 -6.48
CA ARG A 393 14.76 -28.05 -6.69
C ARG A 393 15.81 -27.99 -7.81
N PRO A 394 16.76 -28.94 -7.87
CA PRO A 394 17.64 -29.06 -9.04
C PRO A 394 16.83 -29.12 -10.34
N GLY A 395 17.14 -28.23 -11.29
CA GLY A 395 16.39 -28.08 -12.54
C GLY A 395 15.08 -27.28 -12.44
N GLY A 396 14.79 -26.69 -11.27
CA GLY A 396 13.63 -25.81 -11.07
C GLY A 396 13.80 -24.44 -11.72
N VAL A 397 12.68 -23.74 -11.93
CA VAL A 397 12.64 -22.48 -12.69
C VAL A 397 11.91 -21.34 -11.97
N VAL A 398 12.22 -20.11 -12.38
CA VAL A 398 11.45 -18.91 -12.02
C VAL A 398 10.70 -18.43 -13.25
N ALA A 399 9.40 -18.18 -13.11
CA ALA A 399 8.61 -17.49 -14.12
C ALA A 399 8.17 -16.14 -13.57
N GLN A 400 8.52 -15.05 -14.26
CA GLN A 400 8.24 -13.69 -13.81
C GLN A 400 7.55 -12.90 -14.90
N ASN A 401 6.43 -12.26 -14.56
CA ASN A 401 5.81 -11.25 -15.39
C ASN A 401 6.49 -9.89 -15.16
N VAL A 402 6.83 -9.18 -16.23
CA VAL A 402 7.37 -7.82 -16.18
C VAL A 402 6.68 -6.95 -17.23
N GLU A 403 6.30 -5.73 -16.86
CA GLU A 403 5.69 -4.77 -17.77
C GLU A 403 6.77 -3.90 -18.47
N PRO A 404 6.96 -3.99 -19.80
CA PRO A 404 7.99 -3.30 -20.60
C PRO A 404 7.93 -1.77 -20.56
N SER A 405 6.76 -1.20 -20.28
CA SER A 405 6.56 0.26 -20.15
C SER A 405 7.32 0.85 -18.95
N THR A 406 7.94 0.00 -18.13
CA THR A 406 8.77 0.37 -16.99
C THR A 406 10.26 0.29 -17.35
N MET A 407 11.09 1.21 -16.85
CA MET A 407 12.57 1.04 -16.85
C MET A 407 13.05 -0.16 -15.99
N VAL A 408 12.10 -0.96 -15.49
CA VAL A 408 12.33 -2.14 -14.68
C VAL A 408 12.62 -3.35 -15.56
N LEU A 409 12.15 -3.42 -16.82
CA LEU A 409 12.41 -4.59 -17.66
C LEU A 409 13.92 -4.85 -17.85
N ASP A 410 14.68 -3.84 -18.28
CA ASP A 410 16.12 -3.99 -18.50
C ASP A 410 16.85 -4.32 -17.19
N SER A 411 16.49 -3.63 -16.10
CA SER A 411 17.10 -3.83 -14.78
C SER A 411 16.73 -5.18 -14.18
N ALA A 412 15.50 -5.68 -14.41
CA ALA A 412 15.03 -6.99 -13.97
C ALA A 412 15.73 -8.10 -14.73
N ILE A 413 15.83 -8.00 -16.07
CA ILE A 413 16.58 -8.95 -16.90
C ILE A 413 18.05 -8.97 -16.47
N ARG A 414 18.69 -7.80 -16.35
CA ARG A 414 20.08 -7.70 -15.88
C ARG A 414 20.25 -8.35 -14.52
N THR A 415 19.36 -8.08 -13.57
CA THR A 415 19.49 -8.55 -12.19
C THR A 415 19.27 -10.06 -12.08
N ILE A 416 18.21 -10.61 -12.69
CA ILE A 416 17.94 -12.06 -12.64
C ILE A 416 19.04 -12.87 -13.36
N ALA A 417 19.62 -12.33 -14.43
CA ALA A 417 20.75 -12.92 -15.14
C ALA A 417 22.06 -12.93 -14.32
N THR A 418 22.18 -12.16 -13.24
CA THR A 418 23.33 -12.28 -12.31
C THR A 418 23.23 -13.49 -11.37
N VAL A 419 22.04 -14.08 -11.25
CA VAL A 419 21.76 -15.20 -10.33
C VAL A 419 21.51 -16.50 -11.08
N PHE A 420 20.84 -16.43 -12.24
CA PHE A 420 20.54 -17.58 -13.09
C PHE A 420 21.36 -17.54 -14.38
N ARG A 421 21.88 -18.70 -14.78
CA ARG A 421 22.74 -18.83 -15.97
C ARG A 421 21.97 -18.60 -17.27
N ASN A 422 20.68 -18.94 -17.30
CA ASN A 422 19.82 -18.79 -18.47
C ASN A 422 18.57 -17.99 -18.13
N VAL A 423 18.19 -17.08 -19.02
CA VAL A 423 16.96 -16.27 -18.93
C VAL A 423 16.33 -16.22 -20.31
N ASP A 424 15.23 -16.93 -20.49
CA ASP A 424 14.44 -16.91 -21.71
C ASP A 424 13.33 -15.85 -21.59
N THR A 425 13.07 -15.09 -22.66
CA THR A 425 12.06 -14.02 -22.65
C THR A 425 10.96 -14.28 -23.68
N TYR A 426 9.72 -13.97 -23.31
CA TYR A 426 8.52 -14.18 -24.12
C TYR A 426 7.69 -12.91 -24.19
N GLU A 427 7.44 -12.43 -25.42
CA GLU A 427 6.55 -11.29 -25.63
C GLU A 427 5.09 -11.71 -25.47
N ALA A 428 4.37 -11.03 -24.59
CA ALA A 428 3.18 -11.58 -23.95
C ALA A 428 2.00 -10.59 -23.95
N GLY A 429 1.73 -9.98 -25.11
CA GLY A 429 0.57 -9.08 -25.30
C GLY A 429 0.72 -7.76 -24.56
N GLY A 430 1.89 -7.12 -24.68
CA GLY A 430 2.23 -5.87 -23.99
C GLY A 430 3.10 -6.08 -22.76
N ASN A 431 3.15 -7.30 -22.20
CA ASN A 431 4.07 -7.70 -21.14
C ASN A 431 5.22 -8.54 -21.68
N VAL A 432 6.24 -8.78 -20.85
CA VAL A 432 7.29 -9.77 -21.09
C VAL A 432 7.31 -10.77 -19.94
N VAL A 433 7.26 -12.06 -20.27
CA VAL A 433 7.44 -13.14 -19.31
C VAL A 433 8.88 -13.63 -19.38
N LEU A 434 9.57 -13.62 -18.25
CA LEU A 434 10.92 -14.15 -18.08
C LEU A 434 10.84 -15.56 -17.50
N ILE A 435 11.57 -16.51 -18.09
CA ILE A 435 11.80 -17.84 -17.52
C ILE A 435 13.29 -17.99 -17.24
N ALA A 436 13.66 -17.96 -15.96
CA ALA A 436 15.04 -18.07 -15.51
C ALA A 436 15.31 -19.44 -14.87
N TYR A 437 16.46 -20.03 -15.21
CA TYR A 437 16.83 -21.37 -14.76
C TYR A 437 18.35 -21.57 -14.78
N ASP A 438 18.80 -22.59 -14.05
CA ASP A 438 20.22 -22.96 -13.98
C ASP A 438 20.50 -24.24 -14.79
N GLY A 439 21.78 -24.50 -15.06
CA GLY A 439 22.24 -25.62 -15.88
C GLY A 439 22.51 -25.24 -17.35
N GLU A 440 22.62 -26.24 -18.21
CA GLU A 440 22.85 -26.02 -19.64
C GLU A 440 21.58 -25.48 -20.34
N PRO A 441 21.73 -24.52 -21.29
CA PRO A 441 20.59 -24.01 -22.06
C PRO A 441 19.80 -25.14 -22.71
N ILE A 442 18.47 -25.13 -22.54
CA ILE A 442 17.63 -26.19 -23.09
C ILE A 442 17.43 -25.93 -24.60
N PRO A 443 17.79 -26.87 -25.50
CA PRO A 443 17.62 -26.67 -26.93
C PRO A 443 16.15 -26.46 -27.31
N PRO A 444 15.84 -25.57 -28.28
CA PRO A 444 14.46 -25.30 -28.71
C PRO A 444 13.69 -26.56 -29.14
N ALA A 445 14.36 -27.53 -29.76
CA ALA A 445 13.75 -28.81 -30.14
C ALA A 445 13.25 -29.60 -28.92
N LYS A 446 14.06 -29.65 -27.84
CA LYS A 446 13.69 -30.32 -26.59
C LYS A 446 12.56 -29.60 -25.84
N LEU A 447 12.54 -28.26 -25.86
CA LEU A 447 11.42 -27.49 -25.32
C LEU A 447 10.11 -27.79 -26.07
N ARG A 448 10.17 -27.86 -27.41
CA ARG A 448 9.00 -28.22 -28.24
C ARG A 448 8.52 -29.64 -27.95
N GLU A 449 9.43 -30.60 -27.80
CA GLU A 449 9.09 -31.97 -27.44
C GLU A 449 8.37 -32.05 -26.08
N ARG A 450 8.94 -31.41 -25.05
CA ARG A 450 8.32 -31.33 -23.72
C ARG A 450 6.95 -30.62 -23.75
N ALA A 451 6.85 -29.52 -24.50
CA ALA A 451 5.61 -28.78 -24.68
C ALA A 451 4.52 -29.67 -25.32
N ALA A 452 4.83 -30.37 -26.40
CA ALA A 452 3.89 -31.28 -27.07
C ALA A 452 3.46 -32.44 -26.16
N ALA A 453 4.39 -33.01 -25.39
CA ALA A 453 4.09 -34.06 -24.42
C ALA A 453 3.14 -33.57 -23.31
N LEU A 454 3.38 -32.39 -22.75
CA LEU A 454 2.52 -31.79 -21.73
C LEU A 454 1.13 -31.42 -22.28
N ALA A 455 1.08 -30.81 -23.47
CA ALA A 455 -0.16 -30.46 -24.15
C ALA A 455 -1.06 -31.67 -24.32
N LYS A 456 -0.49 -32.79 -24.80
CA LYS A 456 -1.20 -34.06 -24.98
C LYS A 456 -1.62 -34.70 -23.66
N LYS A 457 -0.71 -34.77 -22.68
CA LYS A 457 -0.94 -35.45 -21.40
C LYS A 457 -2.02 -34.75 -20.56
N HIS A 458 -1.97 -33.43 -20.49
CA HIS A 458 -2.81 -32.62 -19.61
C HIS A 458 -3.99 -31.96 -20.35
N LYS A 459 -4.11 -32.16 -21.66
CA LYS A 459 -5.14 -31.53 -22.52
C LYS A 459 -5.18 -30.01 -22.28
N LEU A 460 -4.00 -29.39 -22.32
CA LEU A 460 -3.84 -27.98 -22.00
C LEU A 460 -4.67 -27.13 -22.95
N ARG A 461 -5.38 -26.16 -22.39
CA ARG A 461 -6.25 -25.26 -23.15
C ARG A 461 -5.47 -24.35 -24.09
N TYR A 462 -4.30 -23.91 -23.65
CA TYR A 462 -3.37 -23.09 -24.43
C TYR A 462 -2.21 -23.98 -24.85
N ASP A 463 -1.95 -24.09 -26.16
CA ASP A 463 -0.89 -24.94 -26.66
C ASP A 463 0.49 -24.35 -26.32
N PRO A 464 1.28 -24.98 -25.43
CA PRO A 464 2.62 -24.49 -25.11
C PRO A 464 3.55 -24.49 -26.32
N VAL A 465 3.33 -25.33 -27.35
CA VAL A 465 4.15 -25.34 -28.57
C VAL A 465 3.98 -24.03 -29.34
N GLU A 466 2.75 -23.53 -29.44
CA GLU A 466 2.45 -22.23 -30.07
C GLU A 466 3.00 -21.08 -29.23
N LEU A 467 2.84 -21.13 -27.90
CA LEU A 467 3.35 -20.09 -26.99
C LEU A 467 4.87 -19.96 -27.06
N LEU A 468 5.60 -21.07 -27.26
CA LEU A 468 7.06 -21.05 -27.44
C LEU A 468 7.52 -20.22 -28.65
N ALA A 469 6.66 -20.01 -29.66
CA ALA A 469 6.99 -19.20 -30.84
C ALA A 469 7.15 -17.70 -30.52
N ALA A 470 6.62 -17.25 -29.38
CA ALA A 470 6.79 -15.88 -28.90
C ALA A 470 8.13 -15.64 -28.18
N LYS A 471 9.01 -16.65 -28.14
CA LYS A 471 10.37 -16.48 -27.60
C LYS A 471 11.09 -15.38 -28.36
N ARG A 472 11.67 -14.43 -27.63
CA ARG A 472 12.50 -13.34 -28.15
C ARG A 472 13.79 -13.27 -27.36
N ASP A 473 14.84 -12.76 -27.99
CA ASP A 473 16.09 -12.40 -27.32
C ASP A 473 16.03 -10.91 -26.97
N ILE A 474 15.44 -10.60 -25.82
CA ILE A 474 15.36 -9.21 -25.32
C ILE A 474 16.61 -8.95 -24.50
N LYS A 475 17.55 -8.19 -25.07
CA LYS A 475 18.77 -7.77 -24.39
C LYS A 475 18.53 -6.47 -23.62
N PRO A 476 18.99 -6.37 -22.36
CA PRO A 476 18.87 -5.13 -21.60
C PRO A 476 19.69 -4.02 -22.27
N GLN A 477 19.15 -2.79 -22.29
CA GLN A 477 19.85 -1.63 -22.83
C GLN A 477 21.18 -1.33 -22.11
N GLU A 478 22.14 -0.72 -22.82
CA GLU A 478 23.37 -0.20 -22.21
C GLU A 478 23.02 0.80 -21.11
N GLY A 479 23.44 0.51 -19.87
CA GLY A 479 23.15 1.33 -18.69
C GLY A 479 22.05 0.80 -17.76
N ALA A 480 21.39 -0.32 -18.08
CA ALA A 480 20.45 -1.00 -17.18
C ALA A 480 21.07 -1.19 -15.79
N LYS A 481 20.41 -0.82 -14.70
CA LYS A 481 21.03 -0.84 -13.36
C LYS A 481 20.84 -2.22 -12.71
N LEU A 482 21.88 -2.71 -12.03
CA LEU A 482 21.73 -3.87 -11.15
C LEU A 482 20.90 -3.43 -9.93
N LEU A 483 19.86 -4.18 -9.62
CA LEU A 483 19.02 -3.93 -8.45
C LEU A 483 19.53 -4.79 -7.29
N THR A 484 19.91 -4.14 -6.19
CA THR A 484 20.29 -4.78 -4.93
C THR A 484 19.43 -4.24 -3.80
N ASP A 485 19.42 -4.91 -2.65
CA ASP A 485 18.75 -4.38 -1.44
C ASP A 485 19.18 -2.96 -1.10
N ASP A 486 20.46 -2.65 -1.27
CA ASP A 486 21.04 -1.32 -1.02
C ASP A 486 20.70 -0.31 -2.14
N PHE A 487 20.33 -0.78 -3.34
CA PHE A 487 20.12 0.07 -4.50
C PHE A 487 19.06 -0.49 -5.45
N ALA A 488 17.80 -0.11 -5.22
CA ALA A 488 16.68 -0.46 -6.11
C ALA A 488 15.66 0.68 -6.24
N PRO A 489 15.98 1.79 -6.93
CA PRO A 489 15.09 2.95 -7.09
C PRO A 489 14.00 2.70 -8.16
N VAL A 490 13.32 1.56 -8.07
CA VAL A 490 12.35 1.03 -9.06
C VAL A 490 11.27 2.06 -9.43
N GLU A 491 10.84 2.87 -8.46
CA GLU A 491 9.84 3.92 -8.64
C GLU A 491 10.37 5.15 -9.42
N MET A 492 11.65 5.52 -9.25
CA MET A 492 12.27 6.64 -9.97
C MET A 492 12.62 6.30 -11.41
N LEU A 493 12.91 5.02 -11.65
CA LEU A 493 13.29 4.54 -12.98
C LEU A 493 12.18 4.89 -14.01
N LYS A 494 10.89 4.72 -13.67
CA LYS A 494 9.78 5.08 -14.60
C LYS A 494 9.68 6.60 -14.87
N THR A 495 9.99 7.43 -13.88
CA THR A 495 9.90 8.90 -13.98
C THR A 495 11.00 9.51 -14.85
N ILE A 496 12.22 8.95 -14.80
CA ILE A 496 13.37 9.43 -15.60
C ILE A 496 13.14 9.23 -17.10
N LYS A 497 12.56 8.08 -17.51
CA LYS A 497 12.28 7.80 -18.94
C LYS A 497 11.30 8.79 -19.56
N ARG A 498 10.17 9.06 -18.88
CA ARG A 498 9.16 10.04 -19.35
C ARG A 498 9.74 11.44 -19.53
N HIS A 499 10.70 11.83 -18.69
CA HIS A 499 11.37 13.13 -18.83
C HIS A 499 12.30 13.17 -20.05
N ASN A 500 12.95 12.05 -20.37
CA ASN A 500 13.86 11.94 -21.52
C ASN A 500 13.12 11.79 -22.86
N GLU A 501 12.02 11.03 -22.90
CA GLU A 501 11.19 10.83 -24.10
C GLU A 501 10.46 12.11 -24.58
N ARG A 502 10.34 13.13 -23.72
CA ARG A 502 9.76 14.44 -24.08
C ARG A 502 10.80 15.47 -24.54
N ARG A 503 12.10 15.16 -24.39
CA ARG A 503 13.22 16.02 -24.82
C ARG A 503 13.84 15.58 -26.16
N SER A 504 13.53 14.36 -26.61
CA SER A 504 13.73 13.85 -27.97
C SER A 504 12.53 14.16 -28.83
#